data_AF-A0A2E2T3K0-F1
#
_entry.id   AF-A0A2E2T3K0-F1
#
_cell.length_a   1.000
_cell.length_b   1.000
_cell.length_c   1.000
_cell.angle_alpha   90.00
_cell.angle_beta   90.00
_cell.angle_gamma   90.00
#
_symmetry.space_group_name_H-M   'P 1'
#
loop_
_entity.id
_entity.type
_entity.pdbx_description
1 polymer ?
#
loop_
_entity_poly.entity_id
_entity_poly.type
_entity_poly.pdbx_seq_one_letter_code
_entity_poly.pdbx_strand_id
1 'polypeptide(L)'
;MKSTTWQTVSREDMWRGLLDRLNYNDQSFPEFLQHHAVNGEISLARRDVRNIYASRPTCGVVATIIWSHARGIRVNALSLLVRDLTKLVELFENDDFDEDQMSQLLGQPGISIPTASKMLSACGKKYKGKPAAIIDDTIIQVIEAPEFASDFSEINELRGKSRSRPIPYYEAYLEDVASICGRYDVTADMVDRFLSEYVLSGARETEQRKSA
;
A
#
# COMPACT_ATOMS: atom_id res chain seq x y z
N MET A 1 22.25 3.33 9.81
CA MET A 1 21.43 3.93 8.72
C MET A 1 20.06 3.27 8.75
N LYS A 2 19.02 3.96 9.25
CA LYS A 2 17.66 3.42 9.26
C LYS A 2 17.11 3.53 7.83
N SER A 3 16.91 2.39 7.16
CA SER A 3 16.34 2.34 5.80
C SER A 3 14.91 2.84 5.84
N THR A 4 14.74 4.09 5.44
CA THR A 4 13.49 4.82 5.29
C THR A 4 12.83 4.46 3.98
N THR A 5 12.02 3.39 3.94
CA THR A 5 10.85 3.26 3.05
C THR A 5 10.13 1.95 3.36
N TRP A 6 8.90 2.06 3.87
CA TRP A 6 7.91 0.99 3.95
C TRP A 6 8.42 -0.41 4.33
N GLN A 7 9.05 -0.52 5.49
CA GLN A 7 9.30 -1.79 6.15
C GLN A 7 8.24 -1.99 7.25
N THR A 8 7.63 -3.16 7.28
CA THR A 8 6.65 -3.56 8.28
C THR A 8 7.23 -4.67 9.13
N VAL A 9 7.01 -4.61 10.44
CA VAL A 9 7.28 -5.71 11.37
C VAL A 9 5.95 -6.10 12.01
N SER A 10 5.65 -7.41 12.01
CA SER A 10 4.44 -7.96 12.61
C SER A 10 4.78 -9.22 13.39
N ARG A 11 4.02 -9.51 14.45
CA ARG A 11 4.26 -10.71 15.27
C ARG A 11 3.50 -11.91 14.72
N GLU A 12 4.17 -13.04 14.62
CA GLU A 12 3.62 -14.31 14.13
C GLU A 12 2.46 -14.82 15.00
N ASP A 13 2.58 -14.68 16.33
CA ASP A 13 1.59 -15.16 17.31
C ASP A 13 0.19 -14.57 17.12
N MET A 14 0.12 -13.29 16.73
CA MET A 14 -1.11 -12.56 16.43
C MET A 14 -1.85 -13.19 15.25
N TRP A 15 -1.10 -13.53 14.19
CA TRP A 15 -1.66 -14.13 12.99
C TRP A 15 -2.09 -15.57 13.23
N ARG A 16 -1.27 -16.38 13.90
CA ARG A 16 -1.65 -17.76 14.26
C ARG A 16 -2.90 -17.78 15.13
N GLY A 17 -2.96 -16.97 16.18
CA GLY A 17 -4.14 -16.88 17.04
C GLY A 17 -5.39 -16.37 16.33
N LEU A 18 -5.24 -15.52 15.30
CA LEU A 18 -6.36 -15.11 14.44
C LEU A 18 -6.85 -16.28 13.58
N LEU A 19 -5.94 -16.99 12.90
CA LEU A 19 -6.29 -18.13 12.04
C LEU A 19 -7.01 -19.24 12.82
N ASP A 20 -6.54 -19.55 14.03
CA ASP A 20 -7.16 -20.52 14.93
C ASP A 20 -8.59 -20.11 15.28
N ARG A 21 -8.81 -18.82 15.64
CA ARG A 21 -10.15 -18.30 15.97
C ARG A 21 -11.12 -18.35 14.78
N LEU A 22 -10.59 -18.23 13.55
CA LEU A 22 -11.40 -18.23 12.35
C LEU A 22 -11.69 -19.64 11.82
N ASN A 23 -11.08 -20.69 12.40
CA ASN A 23 -11.05 -22.04 11.82
C ASN A 23 -10.65 -22.00 10.34
N TYR A 24 -9.58 -21.26 10.06
CA TYR A 24 -9.13 -21.01 8.70
C TYR A 24 -8.46 -22.24 8.10
N ASN A 25 -9.02 -22.77 6.99
CA ASN A 25 -8.60 -24.06 6.43
C ASN A 25 -7.64 -23.95 5.24
N ASP A 26 -7.52 -22.77 4.61
CA ASP A 26 -6.61 -22.55 3.47
C ASP A 26 -5.16 -22.48 3.96
N GLN A 27 -4.26 -23.20 3.28
CA GLN A 27 -2.87 -23.35 3.69
C GLN A 27 -1.98 -22.16 3.30
N SER A 28 -2.44 -21.25 2.45
CA SER A 28 -1.65 -20.11 1.96
C SER A 28 -1.16 -19.20 3.08
N PHE A 29 -2.00 -18.96 4.10
CA PHE A 29 -1.63 -18.13 5.25
C PHE A 29 -0.72 -18.88 6.23
N PRO A 30 -1.05 -20.10 6.70
CA PRO A 30 -0.13 -20.90 7.52
C PRO A 30 1.24 -21.12 6.89
N GLU A 31 1.28 -21.41 5.59
CA GLU A 31 2.52 -21.64 4.85
C GLU A 31 3.34 -20.36 4.69
N PHE A 32 2.69 -19.23 4.42
CA PHE A 32 3.38 -17.93 4.45
C PHE A 32 4.07 -17.72 5.80
N LEU A 33 3.37 -17.95 6.92
CA LEU A 33 3.95 -17.78 8.25
C LEU A 33 5.14 -18.74 8.47
N GLN A 34 5.05 -19.99 8.03
CA GLN A 34 6.13 -20.96 8.17
C GLN A 34 7.41 -20.54 7.44
N HIS A 35 7.30 -19.90 6.27
CA HIS A 35 8.45 -19.51 5.46
C HIS A 35 8.98 -18.11 5.75
N HIS A 36 8.15 -17.21 6.27
CA HIS A 36 8.49 -15.79 6.39
C HIS A 36 8.49 -15.25 7.83
N ALA A 37 8.07 -16.04 8.82
CA ALA A 37 8.28 -15.69 10.22
C ALA A 37 9.64 -16.22 10.71
N VAL A 38 10.48 -15.32 11.21
CA VAL A 38 11.79 -15.64 11.79
C VAL A 38 11.81 -15.16 13.23
N ASN A 39 12.09 -16.06 14.17
CA ASN A 39 12.07 -15.79 15.61
C ASN A 39 10.75 -15.16 16.12
N GLY A 40 9.61 -15.55 15.56
CA GLY A 40 8.30 -15.02 15.94
C GLY A 40 7.93 -13.68 15.30
N GLU A 41 8.76 -13.15 14.40
CA GLU A 41 8.52 -11.89 13.72
C GLU A 41 8.51 -12.04 12.19
N ILE A 42 7.66 -11.25 11.55
CA ILE A 42 7.55 -11.13 10.10
C ILE A 42 8.03 -9.73 9.74
N SER A 43 9.14 -9.64 9.00
CA SER A 43 9.65 -8.36 8.50
C SER A 43 9.53 -8.31 6.99
N LEU A 44 8.82 -7.31 6.47
CA LEU A 44 8.55 -7.16 5.03
C LEU A 44 8.89 -5.74 4.59
N ALA A 45 9.80 -5.60 3.62
CA ALA A 45 9.88 -4.42 2.78
C ALA A 45 9.00 -4.59 1.53
N ARG A 46 8.67 -3.49 0.84
CA ARG A 46 7.86 -3.51 -0.39
C ARG A 46 8.38 -4.51 -1.44
N ARG A 47 9.70 -4.54 -1.63
CA ARG A 47 10.35 -5.46 -2.59
C ARG A 47 10.15 -6.93 -2.21
N ASP A 48 10.08 -7.24 -0.92
CA ASP A 48 9.91 -8.62 -0.44
C ASP A 48 8.49 -9.07 -0.79
N VAL A 49 7.49 -8.21 -0.55
CA VAL A 49 6.10 -8.46 -0.96
C VAL A 49 6.01 -8.74 -2.46
N ARG A 50 6.67 -7.92 -3.29
CA ARG A 50 6.67 -8.11 -4.75
C ARG A 50 7.30 -9.42 -5.17
N ASN A 51 8.45 -9.77 -4.59
CA ASN A 51 9.15 -11.02 -4.90
C ASN A 51 8.32 -12.23 -4.48
N ILE A 52 7.71 -12.19 -3.29
CA ILE A 52 6.82 -13.24 -2.80
C ILE A 52 5.63 -13.38 -3.74
N TYR A 53 4.99 -12.27 -4.11
CA TYR A 53 3.85 -12.27 -5.05
C TYR A 53 4.22 -12.83 -6.42
N ALA A 54 5.35 -12.42 -7.00
CA ALA A 54 5.83 -12.94 -8.28
C ALA A 54 6.14 -14.45 -8.24
N SER A 55 6.66 -14.95 -7.11
CA SER A 55 6.96 -16.38 -6.94
C SER A 55 5.72 -17.21 -6.64
N ARG A 56 4.77 -16.65 -5.87
CA ARG A 56 3.59 -17.32 -5.36
C ARG A 56 2.50 -16.29 -5.03
N PRO A 57 1.55 -16.05 -5.94
CA PRO A 57 0.53 -15.01 -5.78
C PRO A 57 -0.28 -15.13 -4.49
N THR A 58 -0.65 -16.34 -4.07
CA THR A 58 -1.44 -16.56 -2.84
C THR A 58 -0.71 -16.06 -1.58
N CYS A 59 0.54 -16.43 -1.41
CA CYS A 59 1.40 -15.93 -0.34
C CYS A 59 1.72 -14.45 -0.50
N GLY A 60 1.79 -13.94 -1.73
CA GLY A 60 1.98 -12.53 -2.02
C GLY A 60 0.83 -11.66 -1.56
N VAL A 61 -0.42 -12.11 -1.73
CA VAL A 61 -1.60 -11.39 -1.20
C VAL A 61 -1.58 -11.38 0.32
N VAL A 62 -1.18 -12.47 0.97
CA VAL A 62 -0.95 -12.51 2.43
C VAL A 62 0.12 -11.49 2.85
N ALA A 63 1.28 -11.51 2.21
CA ALA A 63 2.36 -10.56 2.45
C ALA A 63 1.89 -9.11 2.29
N THR A 64 1.06 -8.87 1.28
CA THR A 64 0.48 -7.57 0.96
C THR A 64 -0.47 -7.09 2.04
N ILE A 65 -1.34 -7.95 2.57
CA ILE A 65 -2.24 -7.63 3.69
C ILE A 65 -1.44 -7.21 4.92
N ILE A 66 -0.41 -8.00 5.28
CA ILE A 66 0.45 -7.71 6.43
C ILE A 66 1.18 -6.38 6.23
N TRP A 67 1.73 -6.17 5.04
CA TRP A 67 2.52 -4.99 4.73
C TRP A 67 1.69 -3.70 4.65
N SER A 68 0.54 -3.72 3.99
CA SER A 68 -0.31 -2.53 3.80
C SER A 68 -0.97 -2.05 5.09
N HIS A 69 -1.16 -2.95 6.07
CA HIS A 69 -1.73 -2.66 7.38
C HIS A 69 -0.68 -2.51 8.51
N ALA A 70 0.54 -2.07 8.17
CA ALA A 70 1.63 -1.87 9.13
C ALA A 70 1.27 -1.02 10.35
N ARG A 71 0.40 -0.02 10.17
CA ARG A 71 -0.07 0.88 11.25
C ARG A 71 -1.23 0.30 12.07
N GLY A 72 -1.59 -0.96 11.81
CA GLY A 72 -2.68 -1.68 12.43
C GLY A 72 -3.97 -1.60 11.64
N ILE A 73 -4.81 -2.61 11.88
CA ILE A 73 -6.18 -2.74 11.38
C ILE A 73 -7.05 -3.18 12.56
N ARG A 74 -8.32 -2.75 12.58
CA ARG A 74 -9.27 -3.21 13.60
C ARG A 74 -9.44 -4.73 13.47
N VAL A 75 -9.36 -5.45 14.58
CA VAL A 75 -9.42 -6.93 14.60
C VAL A 75 -10.62 -7.47 13.82
N ASN A 76 -11.81 -6.88 13.95
CA ASN A 76 -12.99 -7.33 13.21
C ASN A 76 -12.84 -7.16 11.68
N ALA A 77 -12.24 -6.06 11.22
CA ALA A 77 -11.98 -5.85 9.80
C ALA A 77 -10.92 -6.83 9.29
N LEU A 78 -9.87 -7.06 10.08
CA LEU A 78 -8.84 -8.04 9.76
C LEU A 78 -9.38 -9.46 9.66
N SER A 79 -10.24 -9.86 10.60
CA SER A 79 -10.92 -11.16 10.58
C SER A 79 -11.72 -11.39 9.29
N LEU A 80 -12.46 -10.37 8.85
CA LEU A 80 -13.25 -10.45 7.62
C LEU A 80 -12.33 -10.50 6.38
N LEU A 81 -11.29 -9.67 6.36
CA LEU A 81 -10.32 -9.65 5.28
C LEU A 81 -9.59 -11.00 5.11
N VAL A 82 -9.22 -11.65 6.21
CA VAL A 82 -8.60 -12.99 6.19
C VAL A 82 -9.59 -14.05 5.73
N ARG A 83 -10.87 -13.95 6.11
CA ARG A 83 -11.92 -14.86 5.61
C ARG A 83 -12.13 -14.73 4.10
N ASP A 84 -12.03 -13.52 3.57
CA ASP A 84 -12.17 -13.25 2.12
C ASP A 84 -10.85 -13.39 1.35
N LEU A 85 -9.78 -13.96 1.94
CA LEU A 85 -8.48 -14.07 1.29
C LEU A 85 -8.55 -14.75 -0.09
N THR A 86 -9.33 -15.82 -0.24
CA THR A 86 -9.44 -16.51 -1.54
C THR A 86 -9.99 -15.57 -2.62
N LYS A 87 -11.00 -14.76 -2.30
CA LYS A 87 -11.54 -13.76 -3.23
C LYS A 87 -10.53 -12.66 -3.54
N LEU A 88 -9.73 -12.25 -2.55
CA LEU A 88 -8.65 -11.29 -2.76
C LEU A 88 -7.57 -11.86 -3.68
N VAL A 89 -7.23 -13.14 -3.54
CA VAL A 89 -6.30 -13.83 -4.43
C VAL A 89 -6.82 -13.77 -5.87
N GLU A 90 -8.06 -14.21 -6.09
CA GLU A 90 -8.72 -14.18 -7.41
C GLU A 90 -8.74 -12.76 -8.00
N LEU A 91 -9.13 -11.77 -7.19
CA LEU A 91 -9.15 -10.37 -7.62
C LEU A 91 -7.77 -9.89 -8.06
N PHE A 92 -6.72 -10.26 -7.31
CA PHE A 92 -5.34 -9.90 -7.61
C PHE A 92 -4.74 -10.69 -8.77
N GLU A 93 -5.38 -11.71 -9.35
CA GLU A 93 -4.88 -12.35 -10.58
C GLU A 93 -4.85 -11.36 -11.77
N ASN A 94 -5.70 -10.34 -11.74
CA ASN A 94 -5.67 -9.25 -12.71
C ASN A 94 -4.43 -8.38 -12.51
N ASP A 95 -3.67 -8.14 -13.58
CA ASP A 95 -2.49 -7.27 -13.54
C ASP A 95 -2.83 -5.78 -13.66
N ASP A 96 -3.96 -5.46 -14.26
CA ASP A 96 -4.45 -4.10 -14.46
C ASP A 96 -5.89 -3.99 -13.98
N PHE A 97 -6.09 -3.21 -12.94
CA PHE A 97 -7.40 -3.01 -12.31
C PHE A 97 -8.22 -1.98 -13.08
N ASP A 98 -9.51 -2.26 -13.25
CA ASP A 98 -10.53 -1.31 -13.69
C ASP A 98 -11.38 -0.79 -12.51
N GLU A 99 -12.41 0.01 -12.80
CA GLU A 99 -13.30 0.58 -11.77
C GLU A 99 -14.06 -0.48 -10.97
N ASP A 100 -14.48 -1.57 -11.61
CA ASP A 100 -15.26 -2.62 -10.96
C ASP A 100 -14.37 -3.41 -10.00
N GLN A 101 -13.16 -3.76 -10.44
CA GLN A 101 -12.17 -4.46 -9.62
C GLN A 101 -11.67 -3.59 -8.46
N MET A 102 -11.47 -2.29 -8.69
CA MET A 102 -11.17 -1.34 -7.61
C MET A 102 -12.34 -1.24 -6.62
N SER A 103 -13.58 -1.18 -7.11
CA SER A 103 -14.77 -1.14 -6.25
C SER A 103 -14.93 -2.41 -5.41
N GLN A 104 -14.64 -3.58 -5.98
CA GLN A 104 -14.61 -4.85 -5.26
C GLN A 104 -13.54 -4.86 -4.16
N LEU A 105 -12.35 -4.30 -4.44
CA LEU A 105 -11.27 -4.18 -3.47
C LEU A 105 -11.64 -3.22 -2.33
N LEU A 106 -12.25 -2.08 -2.64
CA LEU A 106 -12.71 -1.09 -1.66
C LEU A 106 -13.93 -1.55 -0.87
N GLY A 107 -14.69 -2.53 -1.38
CA GLY A 107 -15.77 -3.19 -0.66
C GLY A 107 -15.29 -4.05 0.51
N GLN A 108 -13.98 -4.34 0.57
CA GLN A 108 -13.41 -5.17 1.63
C GLN A 108 -13.22 -4.38 2.93
N PRO A 109 -13.53 -4.97 4.10
CA PRO A 109 -13.39 -4.30 5.38
C PRO A 109 -11.96 -3.83 5.65
N GLY A 110 -11.81 -2.54 5.96
CA GLY A 110 -10.51 -1.95 6.30
C GLY A 110 -9.69 -1.49 5.08
N ILE A 111 -10.19 -1.67 3.86
CA ILE A 111 -9.53 -1.18 2.65
C ILE A 111 -10.14 0.15 2.20
N SER A 112 -9.35 1.21 2.30
CA SER A 112 -9.62 2.51 1.67
C SER A 112 -8.65 2.73 0.50
N ILE A 113 -8.80 3.81 -0.28
CA ILE A 113 -7.87 4.14 -1.38
C ILE A 113 -6.39 4.14 -0.94
N PRO A 114 -6.01 4.71 0.23
CA PRO A 114 -4.64 4.57 0.72
C PRO A 114 -4.15 3.15 0.95
N THR A 115 -5.03 2.26 1.43
CA THR A 115 -4.69 0.85 1.60
C THR A 115 -4.64 0.14 0.25
N ALA A 116 -5.63 0.34 -0.62
CA ALA A 116 -5.72 -0.26 -1.94
C ALA A 116 -4.51 0.12 -2.81
N SER A 117 -4.15 1.41 -2.84
CA SER A 117 -2.98 1.89 -3.58
C SER A 117 -1.69 1.22 -3.10
N LYS A 118 -1.49 1.08 -1.77
CA LYS A 118 -0.39 0.30 -1.20
C LYS A 118 -0.40 -1.15 -1.66
N MET A 119 -1.56 -1.81 -1.63
CA MET A 119 -1.65 -3.22 -2.00
C MET A 119 -1.33 -3.44 -3.49
N LEU A 120 -1.95 -2.67 -4.37
CA LEU A 120 -1.69 -2.72 -5.82
C LEU A 120 -0.23 -2.41 -6.12
N SER A 121 0.26 -1.32 -5.53
CA SER A 121 1.63 -0.85 -5.67
C SER A 121 2.61 -1.92 -5.20
N ALA A 122 2.44 -2.55 -4.02
CA ALA A 122 3.34 -3.61 -3.54
C ALA A 122 3.40 -4.83 -4.48
N CYS A 123 2.25 -5.26 -5.02
CA CYS A 123 2.18 -6.36 -5.97
C CYS A 123 2.65 -6.00 -7.39
N GLY A 124 2.99 -4.73 -7.67
CA GLY A 124 3.42 -4.29 -9.01
C GLY A 124 2.27 -4.21 -10.02
N LYS A 125 1.05 -3.99 -9.53
CA LYS A 125 -0.18 -3.93 -10.35
C LYS A 125 -0.36 -2.56 -11.01
N LYS A 126 -1.27 -2.51 -11.96
CA LYS A 126 -1.73 -1.30 -12.62
C LYS A 126 -3.17 -0.97 -12.25
N TYR A 127 -3.57 0.26 -12.50
CA TYR A 127 -4.95 0.71 -12.50
C TYR A 127 -5.19 1.54 -13.76
N LYS A 128 -6.16 1.12 -14.59
CA LYS A 128 -6.49 1.74 -15.89
C LYS A 128 -5.24 1.99 -16.76
N GLY A 129 -4.38 0.99 -16.88
CA GLY A 129 -3.17 1.02 -17.69
C GLY A 129 -1.96 1.69 -17.04
N LYS A 130 -2.13 2.33 -15.89
CA LYS A 130 -1.06 3.07 -15.21
C LYS A 130 -0.44 2.26 -14.06
N PRO A 131 0.89 2.27 -13.88
CA PRO A 131 1.50 1.67 -12.69
C PRO A 131 0.87 2.21 -11.42
N ALA A 132 0.44 1.34 -10.51
CA ALA A 132 -0.10 1.77 -9.23
C ALA A 132 1.01 2.42 -8.38
N ALA A 133 0.69 3.59 -7.82
CA ALA A 133 1.57 4.38 -6.96
C ALA A 133 0.91 4.57 -5.59
N ILE A 134 1.69 4.74 -4.53
CA ILE A 134 1.18 4.82 -3.15
C ILE A 134 0.63 6.21 -2.90
N ILE A 135 -0.64 6.29 -2.49
CA ILE A 135 -1.25 7.55 -2.04
C ILE A 135 -1.80 7.41 -0.63
N ASP A 136 -1.06 7.85 0.38
CA ASP A 136 -1.58 7.91 1.74
C ASP A 136 -1.55 9.32 2.30
N ASP A 137 -2.06 9.51 3.53
CA ASP A 137 -2.17 10.83 4.14
C ASP A 137 -0.83 11.59 4.15
N THR A 138 0.29 10.87 4.23
CA THR A 138 1.62 11.45 4.21
C THR A 138 1.98 11.96 2.81
N ILE A 139 1.71 11.16 1.77
CA ILE A 139 1.91 11.59 0.37
C ILE A 139 0.97 12.73 0.00
N ILE A 140 -0.31 12.65 0.40
CA ILE A 140 -1.33 13.68 0.19
C ILE A 140 -0.84 15.03 0.74
N GLN A 141 -0.29 15.05 1.96
CA GLN A 141 0.24 16.27 2.55
C GLN A 141 1.37 16.91 1.74
N VAL A 142 2.24 16.10 1.11
CA VAL A 142 3.34 16.59 0.28
C VAL A 142 2.83 17.16 -1.03
N ILE A 143 2.04 16.37 -1.77
CA ILE A 143 1.61 16.76 -3.12
C ILE A 143 0.62 17.93 -3.09
N GLU A 144 -0.10 18.12 -1.97
CA GLU A 144 -0.93 19.30 -1.73
C GLU A 144 -0.15 20.49 -1.17
N ALA A 145 1.18 20.43 -1.05
CA ALA A 145 1.98 21.59 -0.65
C ALA A 145 2.21 22.54 -1.86
N PRO A 146 2.25 23.87 -1.67
CA PRO A 146 2.40 24.82 -2.78
C PRO A 146 3.63 24.58 -3.67
N GLU A 147 4.73 24.10 -3.09
CA GLU A 147 5.96 23.79 -3.83
C GLU A 147 5.81 22.67 -4.86
N PHE A 148 4.82 21.78 -4.72
CA PHE A 148 4.55 20.67 -5.63
C PHE A 148 3.41 20.94 -6.61
N ALA A 149 2.78 22.12 -6.55
CA ALA A 149 1.60 22.43 -7.36
C ALA A 149 1.87 22.34 -8.87
N SER A 150 3.09 22.61 -9.34
CA SER A 150 3.44 22.51 -10.77
C SER A 150 3.68 21.07 -11.24
N ASP A 151 4.04 20.16 -10.34
CA ASP A 151 4.31 18.76 -10.67
C ASP A 151 3.04 17.90 -10.58
N PHE A 152 2.06 18.34 -9.79
CA PHE A 152 0.78 17.65 -9.59
C PHE A 152 -0.41 18.49 -10.07
N SER A 153 -0.47 18.74 -11.37
CA SER A 153 -1.46 19.63 -11.99
C SER A 153 -2.88 19.06 -11.95
N GLU A 154 -3.05 17.76 -12.14
CA GLU A 154 -4.36 17.11 -12.13
C GLU A 154 -4.96 17.12 -10.72
N ILE A 155 -4.12 16.91 -9.69
CA ILE A 155 -4.53 16.99 -8.28
C ILE A 155 -4.98 18.40 -7.89
N ASN A 156 -4.47 19.47 -8.52
CA ASN A 156 -4.86 20.84 -8.17
C ASN A 156 -6.38 21.08 -8.27
N GLU A 157 -7.06 20.44 -9.23
CA GLU A 157 -8.52 20.55 -9.38
C GLU A 157 -9.30 19.86 -8.24
N LEU A 158 -8.63 18.96 -7.53
CA LEU A 158 -9.18 18.10 -6.49
C LEU A 158 -8.57 18.31 -5.09
N ARG A 159 -7.78 19.37 -4.87
CA ARG A 159 -7.16 19.65 -3.57
C ARG A 159 -8.17 19.68 -2.43
N GLY A 160 -7.82 19.02 -1.33
CA GLY A 160 -8.68 18.86 -0.16
C GLY A 160 -9.86 17.91 -0.36
N LYS A 161 -9.99 17.25 -1.53
CA LYS A 161 -11.08 16.32 -1.85
C LYS A 161 -10.67 14.85 -1.76
N SER A 162 -9.47 14.54 -1.25
CA SER A 162 -8.97 13.16 -1.10
C SER A 162 -9.93 12.22 -0.34
N ARG A 163 -10.72 12.77 0.60
CA ARG A 163 -11.72 12.00 1.36
C ARG A 163 -13.12 11.99 0.74
N SER A 164 -13.53 13.09 0.10
CA SER A 164 -14.88 13.24 -0.47
C SER A 164 -14.98 12.71 -1.90
N ARG A 165 -13.87 12.63 -2.63
CA ARG A 165 -13.77 12.09 -3.99
C ARG A 165 -12.54 11.17 -4.13
N PRO A 166 -12.46 10.07 -3.35
CA PRO A 166 -11.23 9.30 -3.22
C PRO A 166 -10.79 8.60 -4.50
N ILE A 167 -11.71 8.05 -5.31
CA ILE A 167 -11.37 7.43 -6.61
C ILE A 167 -10.90 8.50 -7.62
N PRO A 168 -11.67 9.58 -7.91
CA PRO A 168 -11.19 10.62 -8.82
C PRO A 168 -9.87 11.26 -8.38
N TYR A 169 -9.67 11.41 -7.07
CA TYR A 169 -8.42 11.94 -6.53
C TYR A 169 -7.25 10.99 -6.80
N TYR A 170 -7.44 9.69 -6.63
CA TYR A 170 -6.39 8.70 -6.96
C TYR A 170 -6.09 8.66 -8.46
N GLU A 171 -7.11 8.76 -9.31
CA GLU A 171 -6.94 8.83 -10.76
C GLU A 171 -6.09 10.03 -11.18
N ALA A 172 -6.45 11.23 -10.69
CA ALA A 172 -5.66 12.44 -10.93
C ALA A 172 -4.21 12.28 -10.45
N TYR A 173 -4.00 11.67 -9.27
CA TYR A 173 -2.65 11.39 -8.77
C TYR A 173 -1.87 10.47 -9.71
N LEU A 174 -2.49 9.41 -10.24
CA LEU A 174 -1.81 8.49 -11.15
C LEU A 174 -1.50 9.13 -12.51
N GLU A 175 -2.34 10.05 -13.00
CA GLU A 175 -2.03 10.86 -14.20
C GLU A 175 -0.78 11.73 -13.96
N ASP A 176 -0.73 12.45 -12.83
CA ASP A 176 0.41 13.27 -12.46
C ASP A 176 1.69 12.41 -12.31
N VAL A 177 1.60 11.27 -11.62
CA VAL A 177 2.73 10.33 -11.47
C VAL A 177 3.19 9.80 -12.83
N ALA A 178 2.28 9.42 -13.73
CA ALA A 178 2.63 8.94 -15.06
C ALA A 178 3.32 10.04 -15.89
N SER A 179 2.85 11.29 -15.79
CA SER A 179 3.46 12.47 -16.42
C SER A 179 4.88 12.71 -15.90
N ILE A 180 5.09 12.64 -14.58
CA ILE A 180 6.42 12.75 -13.93
C ILE A 180 7.34 11.62 -14.42
N CYS A 181 6.85 10.37 -14.44
CA CYS A 181 7.62 9.22 -14.91
C CYS A 181 8.10 9.43 -16.35
N GLY A 182 7.21 9.89 -17.24
CA GLY A 182 7.54 10.16 -18.64
C GLY A 182 8.50 11.34 -18.83
N ARG A 183 8.39 12.39 -18.02
CA ARG A 183 9.23 13.60 -18.12
C ARG A 183 10.67 13.34 -17.66
N TYR A 184 10.85 12.56 -16.60
CA TYR A 184 12.15 12.39 -15.95
C TYR A 184 12.77 11.00 -16.14
N ASP A 185 12.13 10.11 -16.92
CA ASP A 185 12.56 8.71 -17.13
C ASP A 185 12.75 7.96 -15.80
N VAL A 186 11.75 8.06 -14.93
CA VAL A 186 11.72 7.41 -13.61
C VAL A 186 10.51 6.49 -13.49
N THR A 187 10.57 5.57 -12.53
CA THR A 187 9.44 4.66 -12.24
C THR A 187 8.54 5.20 -11.14
N ALA A 188 7.29 4.74 -11.08
CA ALA A 188 6.37 5.07 -9.98
C ALA A 188 6.98 4.72 -8.60
N ASP A 189 7.76 3.64 -8.50
CA ASP A 189 8.49 3.27 -7.27
C ASP A 189 9.51 4.33 -6.85
N MET A 190 10.20 4.95 -7.81
CA MET A 190 11.13 6.05 -7.55
C MET A 190 10.39 7.30 -7.08
N VAL A 191 9.23 7.60 -7.66
CA VAL A 191 8.36 8.71 -7.22
C VAL A 191 7.84 8.48 -5.81
N ASP A 192 7.29 7.29 -5.52
CA ASP A 192 6.83 6.89 -4.19
C ASP A 192 7.93 7.06 -3.14
N ARG A 193 9.15 6.62 -3.47
CA ARG A 193 10.32 6.73 -2.60
C ARG A 193 10.70 8.19 -2.38
N PHE A 194 10.80 8.99 -3.43
CA PHE A 194 11.15 10.40 -3.36
C PHE A 194 10.17 11.17 -2.45
N LEU A 195 8.86 11.02 -2.67
CA LEU A 195 7.83 11.67 -1.87
C LEU A 195 7.88 11.22 -0.41
N SER A 196 8.12 9.91 -0.16
CA SER A 196 8.26 9.38 1.20
C SER A 196 9.49 9.95 1.93
N GLU A 197 10.63 10.08 1.25
CA GLU A 197 11.87 10.64 1.81
C GLU A 197 11.77 12.15 2.07
N TYR A 198 11.04 12.88 1.23
CA TYR A 198 10.80 14.32 1.41
C TYR A 198 10.09 14.62 2.75
N VAL A 199 9.06 13.84 3.08
CA VAL A 199 8.31 13.95 4.35
C VAL A 199 9.24 13.82 5.54
N LEU A 200 10.10 12.80 5.52
CA LEU A 200 11.00 12.48 6.61
C LEU A 200 12.05 13.58 6.84
N SER A 201 12.45 14.24 5.77
CA SER A 201 13.39 15.37 5.82
C SER A 201 12.72 16.61 6.44
N GLY A 202 11.50 16.95 5.99
CA GLY A 202 10.72 18.06 6.58
C GLY A 202 10.35 17.85 8.06
N ALA A 203 10.08 16.60 8.46
CA ALA A 203 9.83 16.25 9.87
C ALA A 203 11.06 16.48 10.77
N ARG A 204 12.26 16.12 10.30
CA ARG A 204 13.51 16.33 11.05
C ARG A 204 13.85 17.80 11.23
N GLU A 205 13.64 18.62 10.21
CA GLU A 205 13.87 20.07 10.31
C GLU A 205 12.89 20.72 11.30
N THR A 206 11.65 20.24 11.35
CA THR A 206 10.63 20.73 12.29
C THR A 206 10.93 20.33 13.73
N GLU A 207 11.45 19.13 13.98
CA GLU A 207 11.89 18.67 15.31
C GLU A 207 13.11 19.45 15.83
N GLN A 208 14.08 19.75 14.95
CA GLN A 208 15.25 20.55 15.29
C GLN A 208 14.87 22.00 15.66
N ARG A 209 13.91 22.61 14.95
CA ARG A 209 13.41 23.95 15.26
C ARG A 209 12.59 24.05 16.55
N LYS A 210 12.02 22.95 17.05
CA LYS A 210 11.28 22.92 18.32
C LYS A 210 12.18 22.67 19.54
N SER A 211 13.41 22.24 19.31
CA SER A 211 14.39 21.89 20.34
C SER A 211 15.51 22.94 20.47
N ALA A 212 15.44 24.03 19.70
CA ALA A 212 16.29 25.21 19.74
C ALA A 212 15.51 26.40 20.32
#